data_AF-A0A9D5V5D7-F1
#
_entry.id   AF-A0A9D5V5D7-F1
#
_cell.length_a   1.000
_cell.length_b   1.000
_cell.length_c   1.000
_cell.angle_alpha   90.00
_cell.angle_beta   90.00
_cell.angle_gamma   90.00
#
_symmetry.space_group_name_H-M   'P 1'
#
loop_
_entity.id
_entity.type
_entity.pdbx_description
1 polymer ?
#
loop_
_entity_poly.entity_id
_entity_poly.type
_entity_poly.pdbx_seq_one_letter_code
_entity_poly.pdbx_strand_id
1 'polypeptide(L)'
;MEPLELPMMSDIEASATPEEHLWRSVLIRAFHDALSEPVSDEGRKLRDSAREWFHEADENFRLVCVFAGYHPAFVHRCALDLMAKSGRHDKTRSLIGRPFSQRGTQESAKYQAA
;
A
#
# COMPACT_ATOMS: atom_id res chain seq x y z
N MET A 1 -39.23 2.50 -27.41
CA MET A 1 -38.08 1.84 -26.80
C MET A 1 -37.34 2.94 -26.07
N GLU A 2 -37.75 3.26 -24.85
CA GLU A 2 -37.05 4.25 -24.02
C GLU A 2 -35.71 3.65 -23.61
N PRO A 3 -34.59 4.37 -23.81
CA PRO A 3 -33.31 3.90 -23.33
C PRO A 3 -33.32 3.94 -21.81
N LEU A 4 -32.97 2.80 -21.20
CA LEU A 4 -32.74 2.66 -19.77
C LEU A 4 -31.61 3.61 -19.35
N GLU A 5 -31.97 4.78 -18.82
CA GLU A 5 -31.06 5.61 -18.02
C GLU A 5 -30.80 4.86 -16.72
N LEU A 6 -29.86 3.93 -16.77
CA LEU A 6 -29.18 3.47 -15.57
C LEU A 6 -28.57 4.72 -14.93
N PRO A 7 -28.86 5.03 -13.65
CA PRO A 7 -28.18 6.11 -12.97
C PRO A 7 -26.70 5.76 -13.00
N MET A 8 -25.99 6.49 -13.85
CA MET A 8 -24.55 6.46 -13.95
C MET A 8 -24.02 6.71 -12.54
N MET A 9 -22.85 6.16 -12.22
CA MET A 9 -22.17 6.32 -10.93
C MET A 9 -21.70 7.77 -10.68
N SER A 10 -22.49 8.77 -11.11
CA SER A 10 -22.20 10.20 -11.16
C SER A 10 -22.78 10.98 -9.97
N ASP A 11 -23.85 10.51 -9.32
CA ASP A 11 -24.58 11.38 -8.37
C ASP A 11 -23.91 11.48 -6.99
N ILE A 12 -23.00 10.56 -6.66
CA ILE A 12 -22.20 10.63 -5.42
C ILE A 12 -20.94 11.50 -5.61
N GLU A 13 -20.38 11.53 -6.83
CA GLU A 13 -19.23 12.38 -7.18
C GLU A 13 -19.59 13.81 -7.60
N ALA A 14 -20.86 14.07 -7.99
CA ALA A 14 -21.30 15.37 -8.50
C ALA A 14 -21.14 16.54 -7.52
N SER A 15 -20.91 16.29 -6.23
CA SER A 15 -20.74 17.32 -5.20
C SER A 15 -19.28 17.64 -4.84
N ALA A 16 -18.31 16.84 -5.31
CA ALA A 16 -16.92 17.01 -4.92
C ALA A 16 -16.15 17.90 -5.90
N THR A 17 -15.38 18.85 -5.39
CA THR A 17 -14.60 19.74 -6.26
C THR A 17 -13.46 18.98 -6.95
N PRO A 18 -12.91 19.50 -8.07
CA PRO A 18 -11.72 18.92 -8.69
C PRO A 18 -10.54 18.79 -7.72
N GLU A 19 -10.38 19.76 -6.82
CA GLU A 19 -9.36 19.75 -5.77
C GLU A 19 -9.60 18.60 -4.78
N GLU A 20 -10.84 18.40 -4.33
CA GLU A 20 -11.16 17.26 -3.46
C GLU A 20 -10.83 15.92 -4.14
N HIS A 21 -11.13 15.77 -5.44
CA HIS A 21 -10.76 14.56 -6.20
C HIS A 21 -9.25 14.35 -6.27
N LEU A 22 -8.47 15.42 -6.43
CA LEU A 22 -7.01 15.35 -6.39
C LEU A 22 -6.54 14.79 -5.04
N TRP A 23 -7.00 15.37 -3.93
CA TRP A 23 -6.56 14.96 -2.60
C TRP A 23 -7.07 13.57 -2.19
N ARG A 24 -8.26 13.18 -2.66
CA ARG A 24 -8.74 11.79 -2.54
C ARG A 24 -7.84 10.83 -3.29
N SER A 25 -7.37 11.19 -4.48
CA SER A 25 -6.42 10.37 -5.24
C SER A 25 -5.09 10.17 -4.50
N VAL A 26 -4.60 11.20 -3.80
CA VAL A 26 -3.41 11.10 -2.94
C VAL A 26 -3.65 10.08 -1.81
N LEU A 27 -4.79 10.17 -1.11
CA LEU A 27 -5.13 9.22 -0.05
C LEU A 27 -5.24 7.79 -0.58
N ILE A 28 -5.96 7.59 -1.69
CA ILE A 28 -6.11 6.28 -2.34
C ILE A 28 -4.75 5.71 -2.69
N ARG A 29 -3.85 6.52 -3.26
CA ARG A 29 -2.50 6.09 -3.60
C ARG A 29 -1.70 5.68 -2.37
N ALA A 30 -1.73 6.49 -1.31
CA ALA A 30 -1.05 6.17 -0.06
C ALA A 30 -1.58 4.88 0.57
N PHE A 31 -2.90 4.67 0.56
CA PHE A 31 -3.51 3.41 1.01
C PHE A 31 -3.03 2.23 0.20
N HIS A 32 -3.01 2.35 -1.13
CA HIS A 32 -2.50 1.30 -2.00
C HIS A 32 -1.04 0.97 -1.69
N ASP A 33 -0.19 1.98 -1.54
CA ASP A 33 1.22 1.80 -1.23
C ASP A 33 1.40 1.12 0.15
N ALA A 34 0.68 1.54 1.18
CA ALA A 34 0.74 0.97 2.54
C ALA A 34 0.21 -0.47 2.65
N LEU A 35 -0.75 -0.84 1.80
CA LEU A 35 -1.41 -2.16 1.79
C LEU A 35 -0.81 -3.12 0.76
N SER A 36 0.04 -2.64 -0.14
CA SER A 36 0.66 -3.46 -1.19
C SER A 36 1.58 -4.54 -0.63
N GLU A 37 1.69 -5.65 -1.36
CA GLU A 37 2.71 -6.68 -1.12
C GLU A 37 3.95 -6.33 -1.97
N PRO A 38 5.09 -5.98 -1.36
CA PRO A 38 6.27 -5.57 -2.08
C PRO A 38 6.97 -6.78 -2.70
N VAL A 39 7.29 -6.66 -3.99
CA VAL A 39 8.07 -7.66 -4.74
C VAL A 39 9.57 -7.33 -4.79
N SER A 40 9.96 -6.13 -4.32
CA SER A 40 11.34 -5.64 -4.25
C SER A 40 11.61 -4.89 -2.95
N ASP A 41 12.89 -4.65 -2.66
CA ASP A 41 13.30 -3.85 -1.50
C ASP A 41 12.85 -2.40 -1.60
N GLU A 42 12.84 -1.83 -2.82
CA GLU A 42 12.28 -0.50 -3.09
C GLU A 42 10.78 -0.47 -2.77
N GLY A 43 10.03 -1.51 -3.17
CA GLY A 43 8.62 -1.63 -2.85
C GLY A 43 8.38 -1.72 -1.34
N ARG A 44 9.27 -2.43 -0.61
CA ARG A 44 9.19 -2.55 0.84
C ARG A 44 9.39 -1.18 1.52
N LYS A 45 10.40 -0.42 1.08
CA LYS A 45 10.67 0.93 1.58
C LYS A 45 9.48 1.88 1.34
N LEU A 46 8.90 1.83 0.14
CA LEU A 46 7.72 2.64 -0.20
C LEU A 46 6.52 2.30 0.70
N ARG A 47 6.25 1.00 0.89
CA ARG A 47 5.19 0.54 1.78
C ARG A 47 5.42 1.00 3.22
N ASP A 48 6.64 0.80 3.74
CA ASP A 48 6.96 1.13 5.13
C ASP A 48 6.89 2.64 5.36
N SER A 49 7.35 3.45 4.40
CA SER A 49 7.20 4.91 4.43
C SER A 49 5.73 5.36 4.37
N ALA A 50 4.89 4.70 3.55
CA ALA A 50 3.45 5.00 3.50
C ALA A 50 2.75 4.64 4.82
N ARG A 51 3.14 3.51 5.45
CA ARG A 51 2.63 3.11 6.77
C ARG A 51 3.04 4.09 7.86
N GLU A 52 4.29 4.53 7.84
CA GLU A 52 4.80 5.56 8.76
C GLU A 52 4.02 6.86 8.61
N TRP A 53 3.74 7.30 7.38
CA TRP A 53 2.92 8.50 7.14
C TRP A 53 1.52 8.42 7.77
N PHE A 54 0.86 7.27 7.67
CA PHE A 54 -0.42 7.06 8.36
C PHE A 54 -0.26 6.97 9.88
N HIS A 55 0.85 6.43 10.39
CA HIS A 55 1.09 6.29 11.84
C HIS A 55 1.40 7.62 12.52
N GLU A 56 2.25 8.44 11.92
CA GLU A 56 2.62 9.76 12.45
C GLU A 56 1.43 10.72 12.42
N ALA A 57 0.56 10.60 11.40
CA ALA A 57 -0.64 11.41 11.23
C ALA A 57 -0.37 12.92 11.44
N ASP A 58 0.73 13.39 10.82
CA ASP A 58 1.28 14.73 10.99
C ASP A 58 0.34 15.84 10.48
N GLU A 59 0.81 17.09 10.53
CA GLU A 59 0.03 18.24 10.02
C GLU A 59 -0.28 18.11 8.52
N ASN A 60 0.64 17.57 7.71
CA ASN A 60 0.43 17.37 6.29
C ASN A 60 -0.66 16.34 6.02
N PHE A 61 -0.65 15.21 6.74
CA PHE A 61 -1.70 14.20 6.68
C PHE A 61 -3.08 14.81 7.00
N ARG A 62 -3.16 15.64 8.06
CA ARG A 62 -4.40 16.31 8.45
C ARG A 62 -4.88 17.28 7.37
N LEU A 63 -3.98 18.06 6.78
CA LEU A 63 -4.31 18.96 5.66
C LEU A 63 -4.83 18.20 4.44
N VAL A 64 -4.15 17.12 4.05
CA VAL A 64 -4.60 16.26 2.93
C VAL A 64 -6.00 15.70 3.19
N CYS A 65 -6.28 15.24 4.41
CA CYS A 65 -7.62 14.78 4.77
C CYS A 65 -8.68 15.88 4.65
N VAL A 66 -8.39 17.08 5.18
CA VAL A 66 -9.31 18.22 5.09
C VAL A 66 -9.55 18.62 3.64
N PHE A 67 -8.50 18.69 2.82
CA PHE A 67 -8.63 19.02 1.40
C PHE A 67 -9.31 17.94 0.57
N ALA A 68 -9.31 16.68 1.03
CA ALA A 68 -10.09 15.60 0.43
C ALA A 68 -11.57 15.59 0.85
N GLY A 69 -11.98 16.51 1.74
CA GLY A 69 -13.32 16.56 2.31
C GLY A 69 -13.56 15.52 3.42
N TYR A 70 -12.50 15.02 4.07
CA TYR A 70 -12.59 14.00 5.11
C TYR A 70 -12.15 14.49 6.49
N HIS A 71 -12.73 13.87 7.52
CA HIS A 71 -12.30 14.10 8.90
C HIS A 71 -10.99 13.32 9.19
N PRO A 72 -9.87 13.97 9.58
CA PRO A 72 -8.58 13.30 9.72
C PRO A 72 -8.59 12.12 10.69
N ALA A 73 -9.27 12.26 11.84
CA ALA A 73 -9.35 11.19 12.84
C ALA A 73 -10.10 9.95 12.31
N PHE A 74 -11.05 10.13 11.39
CA PHE A 74 -11.78 9.03 10.78
C PHE A 74 -10.87 8.26 9.83
N VAL A 75 -10.17 8.97 8.94
CA VAL A 75 -9.23 8.38 7.97
C VAL A 75 -8.09 7.65 8.70
N HIS A 76 -7.53 8.28 9.74
CA HIS A 76 -6.45 7.68 10.55
C HIS A 76 -6.90 6.35 11.17
N ARG A 77 -8.07 6.32 11.82
CA ARG A 77 -8.60 5.08 12.41
C ARG A 77 -8.80 3.99 11.35
N CYS A 78 -9.39 4.33 10.21
CA CYS A 78 -9.56 3.39 9.10
C CYS A 78 -8.22 2.84 8.60
N ALA A 79 -7.18 3.68 8.51
CA ALA A 79 -5.85 3.26 8.09
C ALA A 79 -5.22 2.26 9.06
N LEU A 80 -5.22 2.56 10.36
CA LEU A 80 -4.69 1.66 11.37
C LEU A 80 -5.43 0.31 11.37
N ASP A 81 -6.75 0.33 11.27
CA ASP A 81 -7.57 -0.88 11.24
C ASP A 81 -7.27 -1.75 10.00
N LEU A 82 -7.10 -1.13 8.83
CA LEU A 82 -6.77 -1.85 7.59
C LEU A 82 -5.35 -2.44 7.63
N MET A 83 -4.38 -1.69 8.13
CA MET A 83 -3.00 -2.16 8.26
C MET A 83 -2.88 -3.31 9.27
N ALA A 84 -3.59 -3.23 10.40
CA ALA A 84 -3.67 -4.31 11.38
C ALA A 84 -4.29 -5.59 10.80
N LYS A 85 -5.27 -5.46 9.90
CA LYS A 85 -5.87 -6.60 9.18
C LYS A 85 -4.90 -7.20 8.16
N SER A 86 -4.16 -6.36 7.43
CA SER A 86 -3.19 -6.79 6.40
C SER A 86 -2.02 -7.59 6.99
N GLY A 87 -1.48 -7.17 8.14
CA GLY A 87 -0.37 -7.87 8.81
C GLY A 87 -0.64 -9.31 9.26
N ARG A 88 -1.93 -9.73 9.31
CA ARG A 88 -2.31 -11.12 9.63
C ARG A 88 -2.16 -12.07 8.43
N HIS A 89 -2.17 -11.55 7.20
CA HIS A 89 -2.01 -12.35 5.97
C HIS A 89 -0.55 -12.59 5.58
N ASP A 90 0.37 -11.77 6.06
CA ASP A 90 1.82 -11.87 5.80
C ASP A 90 2.44 -13.08 6.55
N LYS A 91 2.09 -13.25 7.83
CA LYS A 91 2.65 -14.31 8.69
C LYS A 91 2.25 -15.73 8.27
N THR A 92 1.08 -15.92 7.67
CA THR A 92 0.59 -17.24 7.22
C THR A 92 1.23 -17.72 5.92
N ARG A 93 1.84 -16.83 5.12
CA ARG A 93 2.52 -17.21 3.86
C ARG A 93 4.01 -17.49 4.04
N SER A 94 4.65 -16.93 5.07
CA SER A 94 6.06 -17.20 5.41
C SER A 94 6.35 -18.69 5.67
N LEU A 95 5.34 -19.50 6.00
CA LEU A 95 5.50 -20.94 6.24
C LEU A 95 5.56 -21.82 4.97
N ILE A 96 5.37 -21.27 3.77
CA ILE A 96 5.36 -22.05 2.51
C ILE A 96 6.63 -21.84 1.66
N GLY A 97 7.49 -20.89 2.02
CA GLY A 97 8.73 -20.58 1.28
C GLY A 97 10.00 -20.88 2.08
N ARG A 98 10.34 -22.15 2.28
CA ARG A 98 11.72 -22.48 2.70
C ARG A 98 12.66 -22.16 1.53
N PRO A 99 13.77 -21.42 1.73
CA PRO A 99 14.72 -21.15 0.66
C PRO A 99 15.38 -22.46 0.22
N PHE A 100 15.47 -22.63 -1.10
CA PHE A 100 16.27 -23.65 -1.77
C PHE A 100 17.74 -23.48 -1.34
N SER A 101 18.18 -24.35 -0.43
CA SER A 101 19.58 -24.41 0.01
C SER A 101 20.40 -25.12 -1.06
N GLN A 102 21.10 -24.36 -1.92
CA GLN A 102 22.22 -24.93 -2.66
C GLN A 102 23.40 -25.09 -1.69
N ARG A 103 23.57 -26.32 -1.18
CA ARG A 103 24.83 -26.78 -0.61
C ARG A 103 25.15 -28.16 -1.15
N GLY A 104 26.27 -28.23 -1.88
CA GLY A 104 26.93 -29.44 -2.39
C GLY A 104 27.60 -29.04 -3.71
N THR A 105 28.92 -29.11 -3.90
CA THR A 105 29.98 -29.83 -3.18
C THR A 105 31.31 -29.21 -3.63
N GLN A 106 32.28 -29.12 -2.72
CA GLN A 106 33.69 -28.94 -3.10
C GLN A 106 34.12 -30.11 -3.98
N GLU A 107 34.83 -29.84 -5.07
CA GLU A 107 35.88 -30.76 -5.51
C GLU A 107 37.01 -30.01 -6.22
N SER A 108 38.22 -30.42 -5.89
CA SER A 108 39.49 -29.72 -6.06
C SER A 108 40.12 -29.92 -7.43
N ALA A 109 40.75 -28.88 -8.00
CA ALA A 109 41.85 -29.01 -8.95
C ALA A 109 42.75 -27.77 -8.83
N LYS A 110 43.67 -27.79 -7.87
CA LYS A 110 45.13 -27.97 -8.08
C LYS A 110 45.80 -26.80 -8.82
N TYR A 111 46.53 -26.03 -8.02
CA TYR A 111 47.72 -25.30 -8.45
C TYR A 111 48.72 -26.25 -9.13
N GLN A 112 49.31 -25.82 -10.24
CA GLN A 112 50.77 -25.79 -10.38
C GLN A 112 51.18 -24.87 -11.54
N ALA A 113 52.05 -23.92 -11.21
CA ALA A 113 52.84 -23.12 -12.12
C ALA A 113 54.17 -23.82 -12.40
N ALA A 114 54.60 -23.82 -13.65
CA ALA A 114 55.98 -23.81 -14.11
C ALA A 114 55.99 -23.41 -15.60
#